data_AF-A0A4P5V1G5-F1
#
_entry.id   AF-A0A4P5V1G5-F1
#
_cell.length_a   1.000
_cell.length_b   1.000
_cell.length_c   1.000
_cell.angle_alpha   90.00
_cell.angle_beta   90.00
_cell.angle_gamma   90.00
#
_symmetry.space_group_name_H-M   'P 1'
#
loop_
_entity.id
_entity.type
_entity.pdbx_description
1 polymer ?
#
loop_
_entity_poly.entity_id
_entity_poly.type
_entity_poly.pdbx_seq_one_letter_code
_entity_poly.pdbx_strand_id
1 'polypeptide(L)'
;MALRRLYAFEQAAAAEVFGSRLDCRRVRVWEQTPWPNWLDTAGRWLLRRPPRAPGVHNAVALGNWCCFPVQLPAAGEALALGWLIHELAHAWQFQQLGWRYLWLALRAQQQAGERVYDYGGAENLLRCRAQGATLQHFNVEQQAAILQHYYQLRCTAQDTAAYAPFARDVRG
;
A
#
# COMPACT_ATOMS: atom_id res chain seq x y z
N MET A 1 11.61 -19.50 -0.37
CA MET A 1 11.25 -18.55 0.71
C MET A 1 12.42 -17.64 0.97
N ALA A 2 12.27 -16.34 0.70
CA ALA A 2 13.34 -15.36 0.88
C ALA A 2 12.83 -14.24 1.80
N LEU A 3 13.38 -14.18 3.01
CA LEU A 3 13.25 -13.00 3.87
C LEU A 3 14.44 -12.10 3.57
N ARG A 4 14.17 -10.88 3.09
CA ARG A 4 15.22 -9.93 2.69
C ARG A 4 14.96 -8.52 3.20
N ARG A 5 16.00 -7.70 3.15
CA ARG A 5 15.88 -6.24 3.28
C ARG A 5 15.49 -5.64 1.93
N LEU A 6 15.03 -4.39 1.95
CA LEU A 6 14.82 -3.63 0.72
C LEU A 6 16.15 -3.44 -0.02
N TYR A 7 16.15 -3.65 -1.33
CA TYR A 7 17.26 -3.30 -2.20
C TYR A 7 17.47 -1.79 -2.25
N ALA A 8 18.63 -1.33 -2.70
CA ALA A 8 18.95 0.10 -2.76
C ALA A 8 17.95 0.89 -3.64
N PHE A 9 17.53 0.32 -4.76
CA PHE A 9 16.54 0.95 -5.65
C PHE A 9 15.13 1.00 -5.02
N GLU A 10 14.75 -0.03 -4.25
CA GLU A 10 13.48 -0.04 -3.51
C GLU A 10 13.48 1.00 -2.39
N GLN A 11 14.62 1.17 -1.70
CA GLN A 11 14.81 2.23 -0.71
C GLN A 11 14.76 3.62 -1.34
N ALA A 12 15.32 3.80 -2.53
CA ALA A 12 15.21 5.07 -3.27
C ALA A 12 13.76 5.35 -3.65
N ALA A 13 13.03 4.36 -4.18
CA ALA A 13 11.60 4.48 -4.48
C ALA A 13 10.78 4.82 -3.23
N ALA A 14 11.07 4.17 -2.10
CA ALA A 14 10.42 4.46 -0.82
C ALA A 14 10.72 5.89 -0.34
N ALA A 15 11.97 6.35 -0.44
CA ALA A 15 12.35 7.72 -0.08
C ALA A 15 11.64 8.76 -0.97
N GLU A 16 11.36 8.43 -2.23
CA GLU A 16 10.55 9.27 -3.10
C GLU A 16 9.08 9.36 -2.66
N VAL A 17 8.54 8.45 -1.88
CA VAL A 17 7.14 8.55 -1.44
C VAL A 17 7.04 9.01 0.01
N PHE A 18 7.86 8.44 0.89
CA PHE A 18 7.76 8.62 2.34
C PHE A 18 8.85 9.52 2.93
N GLY A 19 9.83 9.95 2.12
CA GLY A 19 10.97 10.73 2.58
C GLY A 19 11.68 10.04 3.75
N SER A 20 11.89 10.78 4.84
CA SER A 20 12.51 10.27 6.06
C SER A 20 11.52 9.67 7.07
N ARG A 21 10.21 9.74 6.80
CA ARG A 21 9.16 9.29 7.73
C ARG A 21 8.92 7.78 7.72
N LEU A 22 9.52 7.05 6.79
CA LEU A 22 9.56 5.58 6.80
C LEU A 22 10.98 5.09 7.07
N ASP A 23 11.17 4.41 8.19
CA ASP A 23 12.44 3.74 8.49
C ASP A 23 12.54 2.43 7.70
N CYS A 24 13.10 2.52 6.50
CA CYS A 24 13.36 1.39 5.61
C CYS A 24 14.28 0.33 6.22
N ARG A 25 15.08 0.66 7.25
CA ARG A 25 16.00 -0.30 7.90
C ARG A 25 15.24 -1.32 8.74
N ARG A 26 14.05 -0.95 9.22
CA ARG A 26 13.16 -1.84 9.99
C ARG A 26 12.30 -2.72 9.09
N VAL A 27 12.08 -2.30 7.84
CA VAL A 27 11.27 -3.04 6.88
C VAL A 27 11.94 -4.35 6.47
N ARG A 28 11.15 -5.42 6.38
CA ARG A 28 11.54 -6.70 5.80
C ARG A 28 10.53 -7.08 4.73
N VAL A 29 11.05 -7.56 3.60
CA VAL A 29 10.22 -8.10 2.51
C VAL A 29 10.31 -9.62 2.58
N TRP A 30 9.15 -10.27 2.65
CA TRP A 30 9.06 -11.72 2.71
C TRP A 30 8.35 -12.25 1.47
N GLU A 31 9.10 -12.86 0.56
CA GLU A 31 8.61 -13.30 -0.74
C GLU A 31 8.33 -14.80 -0.76
N GLN A 32 7.48 -15.21 -1.71
CA GLN A 32 7.05 -16.60 -1.92
C GLN A 32 6.38 -17.21 -0.68
N THR A 33 5.53 -16.43 -0.01
CA THR A 33 4.76 -16.90 1.14
C THR A 33 3.33 -17.23 0.73
N PRO A 34 2.86 -18.48 0.89
CA PRO A 34 1.48 -18.82 0.55
C PRO A 34 0.47 -18.36 1.62
N TRP A 35 0.95 -18.02 2.83
CA TRP A 35 0.09 -17.69 3.97
C TRP A 35 -0.79 -16.44 3.79
N PRO A 36 -0.38 -15.36 3.09
CA PRO A 36 -1.27 -14.21 2.83
C PRO A 36 -2.51 -14.60 2.01
N ASN A 37 -2.32 -15.47 1.01
CA ASN A 37 -3.43 -16.02 0.22
C ASN A 37 -4.32 -16.94 1.07
N TRP A 38 -3.71 -17.76 1.95
CA TRP A 38 -4.45 -18.59 2.89
C TRP A 38 -5.28 -17.76 3.87
N LEU A 39 -4.73 -16.67 4.41
CA LEU A 39 -5.41 -15.77 5.36
C LEU A 39 -6.58 -15.05 4.69
N ASP A 40 -6.40 -14.54 3.46
CA ASP A 40 -7.51 -13.95 2.69
C ASP A 40 -8.61 -14.98 2.39
N THR A 41 -8.22 -16.21 2.02
CA THR A 41 -9.17 -17.30 1.74
C THR A 41 -9.98 -17.66 2.99
N ALA A 42 -9.32 -17.81 4.14
CA ALA A 42 -9.98 -18.10 5.42
C ALA A 42 -10.88 -16.93 5.88
N GLY A 43 -10.43 -15.69 5.73
CA GLY A 43 -11.22 -14.50 6.05
C GLY A 43 -12.46 -14.37 5.18
N ARG A 44 -12.35 -14.64 3.87
CA ARG A 44 -13.50 -14.66 2.94
C ARG A 44 -14.47 -15.79 3.25
N TRP A 45 -13.99 -16.99 3.57
CA TRP A 45 -14.83 -18.10 3.98
C TRP A 45 -15.64 -17.77 5.24
N LEU A 46 -14.99 -17.20 6.26
CA LEU A 46 -15.66 -16.76 7.50
C LEU A 46 -16.73 -15.69 7.24
N LEU A 47 -16.43 -14.75 6.33
CA LEU A 47 -17.34 -13.67 5.92
C LEU A 47 -18.35 -14.08 4.83
N ARG A 48 -18.41 -15.38 4.45
CA ARG A 48 -19.24 -15.93 3.36
C ARG A 48 -19.11 -15.17 2.03
N ARG A 49 -17.92 -14.66 1.73
CA ARG A 49 -17.60 -13.98 0.46
C ARG A 49 -17.05 -14.98 -0.56
N PRO A 50 -17.28 -14.77 -1.87
CA PRO A 50 -16.73 -15.63 -2.90
C PRO A 50 -15.18 -15.58 -2.89
N PRO A 51 -14.51 -16.72 -3.22
CA PRO A 51 -13.07 -16.75 -3.39
C PRO A 51 -12.65 -15.79 -4.52
N ARG A 52 -11.42 -15.24 -4.44
CA ARG A 52 -10.88 -14.38 -5.50
C ARG A 52 -10.74 -15.15 -6.81
N ALA A 53 -10.81 -14.43 -7.93
CA ALA A 53 -10.52 -14.98 -9.24
C ALA A 53 -9.10 -15.60 -9.26
N PRO A 54 -8.90 -16.73 -9.96
CA PRO A 54 -7.58 -17.35 -10.09
C PRO A 54 -6.55 -16.35 -10.64
N GLY A 55 -5.36 -16.30 -10.01
CA GLY A 55 -4.27 -15.39 -10.40
C GLY A 55 -4.27 -14.02 -9.71
N VAL A 56 -5.28 -13.69 -8.91
CA VAL A 56 -5.26 -12.47 -8.08
C VAL A 56 -4.55 -12.75 -6.77
N HIS A 57 -3.37 -12.14 -6.60
CA HIS A 57 -2.54 -12.30 -5.41
C HIS A 57 -2.78 -11.18 -4.40
N ASN A 58 -2.84 -11.51 -3.11
CA ASN A 58 -2.93 -10.52 -2.04
C ASN A 58 -1.58 -10.45 -1.32
N ALA A 59 -0.94 -9.29 -1.35
CA ALA A 59 0.15 -9.01 -0.42
C ALA A 59 -0.46 -8.52 0.90
N VAL A 60 0.29 -8.73 1.99
CA VAL A 60 -0.13 -8.30 3.32
C VAL A 60 1.07 -7.70 4.04
N ALA A 61 0.91 -6.48 4.53
CA ALA A 61 1.83 -5.87 5.46
C ALA A 61 1.37 -6.08 6.91
N LEU A 62 2.23 -6.71 7.71
CA LEU A 62 2.03 -6.87 9.16
C LEU A 62 3.21 -6.23 9.89
N GLY A 63 2.96 -5.10 10.54
CA GLY A 63 4.02 -4.35 11.21
C GLY A 63 5.02 -3.78 10.20
N ASN A 64 6.30 -4.15 10.33
CA ASN A 64 7.35 -3.79 9.37
C ASN A 64 7.62 -4.89 8.34
N TRP A 65 6.75 -5.90 8.24
CA TRP A 65 6.94 -7.03 7.33
C TRP A 65 5.96 -6.95 6.17
N CYS A 66 6.47 -6.75 4.96
CA CYS A 66 5.70 -6.75 3.72
C CYS A 66 5.79 -8.16 3.11
N CYS A 67 4.67 -8.88 3.08
CA CYS A 67 4.63 -10.27 2.65
C CYS A 67 4.02 -10.39 1.26
N PHE A 68 4.79 -10.93 0.32
CA PHE A 68 4.38 -11.16 -1.06
C PHE A 68 4.27 -12.66 -1.34
N PRO A 69 3.19 -13.12 -2.00
CA PRO A 69 3.05 -14.51 -2.39
C PRO A 69 3.90 -14.86 -3.61
N VAL A 70 4.34 -13.86 -4.36
CA VAL A 70 5.23 -14.00 -5.53
C VAL A 70 6.60 -13.43 -5.22
N GLN A 71 7.58 -13.72 -6.09
CA GLN A 71 8.86 -13.02 -6.09
C GLN A 71 8.68 -11.69 -6.82
N LEU A 72 9.11 -10.58 -6.21
CA LEU A 72 9.10 -9.30 -6.91
C LEU A 72 10.23 -9.26 -7.95
N PRO A 73 9.98 -8.72 -9.16
CA PRO A 73 11.01 -8.61 -10.18
C PRO A 73 12.17 -7.73 -9.69
N ALA A 74 13.39 -8.21 -9.88
CA ALA A 74 14.60 -7.48 -9.48
C ALA A 74 14.87 -6.22 -10.32
N ALA A 75 14.16 -6.04 -11.43
CA ALA A 75 14.40 -5.00 -12.43
C ALA A 75 13.66 -3.67 -12.15
N GLY A 76 12.96 -3.53 -11.02
CA GLY A 76 12.33 -2.25 -10.66
C GLY A 76 11.18 -1.83 -11.59
N GLU A 77 10.41 -2.79 -12.10
CA GLU A 77 9.24 -2.49 -12.92
C GLU A 77 8.23 -1.63 -12.15
N ALA A 78 7.70 -0.58 -12.79
CA ALA A 78 6.82 0.40 -12.15
C ALA A 78 5.58 -0.22 -11.49
N LEU A 79 5.01 -1.28 -12.09
CA LEU A 79 3.87 -1.99 -11.53
C LEU A 79 4.25 -2.72 -10.24
N ALA A 80 5.37 -3.45 -10.25
CA ALA A 80 5.89 -4.18 -9.10
C ALA A 80 6.33 -3.25 -7.96
N LEU A 81 7.03 -2.16 -8.29
CA LEU A 81 7.42 -1.15 -7.32
C LEU A 81 6.19 -0.40 -6.78
N GLY A 82 5.17 -0.13 -7.61
CA GLY A 82 3.90 0.41 -7.13
C GLY A 82 3.23 -0.50 -6.10
N TRP A 83 3.22 -1.82 -6.36
CA TRP A 83 2.71 -2.79 -5.38
C TRP A 83 3.54 -2.82 -4.10
N LEU A 84 4.87 -2.72 -4.22
CA LEU A 84 5.74 -2.59 -3.05
C LEU A 84 5.45 -1.30 -2.26
N ILE A 85 5.26 -0.17 -2.94
CA ILE A 85 4.92 1.11 -2.31
C ILE A 85 3.60 1.04 -1.53
N HIS A 86 2.62 0.28 -2.02
CA HIS A 86 1.37 0.01 -1.30
C HIS A 86 1.66 -0.65 0.07
N GLU A 87 2.42 -1.75 0.07
CA GLU A 87 2.75 -2.46 1.31
C GLU A 87 3.67 -1.64 2.22
N LEU A 88 4.53 -0.80 1.64
CA LEU A 88 5.35 0.14 2.40
C LEU A 88 4.51 1.26 3.03
N ALA A 89 3.38 1.65 2.43
CA ALA A 89 2.46 2.60 3.03
C ALA A 89 1.85 2.02 4.31
N HIS A 90 1.55 0.74 4.34
CA HIS A 90 1.10 0.04 5.54
C HIS A 90 2.19 -0.10 6.60
N ALA A 91 3.44 -0.39 6.18
CA ALA A 91 4.58 -0.37 7.10
C ALA A 91 4.79 1.03 7.69
N TRP A 92 4.66 2.08 6.88
CA TRP A 92 4.68 3.48 7.33
C TRP A 92 3.54 3.76 8.32
N GLN A 93 2.30 3.38 8.00
CA GLN A 93 1.15 3.53 8.91
C GLN A 93 1.39 2.82 10.25
N PHE A 94 1.98 1.63 10.24
CA PHE A 94 2.38 0.94 11.47
C PHE A 94 3.46 1.71 12.25
N GLN A 95 4.46 2.28 11.57
CA GLN A 95 5.49 3.07 12.25
C GLN A 95 4.92 4.34 12.89
N GLN A 96 3.86 4.93 12.32
CA GLN A 96 3.20 6.13 12.87
C GLN A 96 2.13 5.81 13.93
N LEU A 97 1.35 4.74 13.74
CA LEU A 97 0.14 4.44 14.53
C LEU A 97 0.26 3.18 15.40
N GLY A 98 1.32 2.39 15.24
CA GLY A 98 1.44 1.06 15.84
C GLY A 98 0.34 0.10 15.37
N TRP A 99 -0.07 -0.81 16.24
CA TRP A 99 -1.10 -1.82 15.94
C TRP A 99 -2.51 -1.24 15.68
N ARG A 100 -2.74 0.04 15.99
CA ARG A 100 -3.99 0.72 15.66
C ARG A 100 -4.25 0.73 14.14
N TYR A 101 -3.19 0.76 13.33
CA TYR A 101 -3.31 0.65 11.88
C TYR A 101 -4.06 -0.63 11.45
N LEU A 102 -3.69 -1.79 12.01
CA LEU A 102 -4.31 -3.07 11.64
C LEU A 102 -5.81 -3.08 11.95
N TRP A 103 -6.22 -2.51 13.09
CA TRP A 103 -7.64 -2.36 13.41
C TRP A 103 -8.38 -1.45 12.42
N LEU A 104 -7.75 -0.37 11.96
CA LEU A 104 -8.33 0.52 10.95
C LEU A 104 -8.45 -0.17 9.58
N ALA A 105 -7.46 -0.96 9.17
CA ALA A 105 -7.49 -1.73 7.93
C ALA A 105 -8.63 -2.77 7.94
N LEU A 106 -8.73 -3.55 9.01
CA LEU A 106 -9.82 -4.53 9.19
C LEU A 106 -11.19 -3.86 9.19
N ARG A 107 -11.34 -2.73 9.90
CA ARG A 107 -12.59 -1.97 9.92
C ARG A 107 -12.97 -1.43 8.54
N ALA A 108 -12.00 -0.89 7.80
CA ALA A 108 -12.22 -0.40 6.44
C ALA A 108 -12.67 -1.54 5.51
N GLN A 109 -12.02 -2.70 5.58
CA GLN A 109 -12.37 -3.87 4.76
C GLN A 109 -13.77 -4.44 5.10
N GLN A 110 -14.16 -4.41 6.37
CA GLN A 110 -15.51 -4.79 6.80
C GLN A 110 -16.57 -3.81 6.30
N GLN A 111 -16.33 -2.50 6.39
CA GLN A 111 -17.30 -1.46 6.03
C GLN A 111 -17.44 -1.26 4.52
N ALA A 112 -16.33 -1.24 3.78
CA ALA A 112 -16.31 -0.87 2.36
C ALA A 112 -16.34 -2.08 1.41
N GLY A 113 -16.01 -3.29 1.89
CA GLY A 113 -16.00 -4.49 1.05
C GLY A 113 -15.06 -4.33 -0.15
N GLU A 114 -15.62 -4.45 -1.36
CA GLU A 114 -14.86 -4.31 -2.62
C GLU A 114 -14.49 -2.86 -2.94
N ARG A 115 -15.18 -1.88 -2.36
CA ARG A 115 -14.88 -0.44 -2.53
C ARG A 115 -13.80 0.07 -1.59
N VAL A 116 -13.12 -0.82 -0.86
CA VAL A 116 -12.12 -0.42 0.14
C VAL A 116 -10.96 0.37 -0.47
N TYR A 117 -10.66 0.13 -1.75
CA TYR A 117 -9.63 0.83 -2.53
C TYR A 117 -10.19 2.02 -3.34
N ASP A 118 -11.52 2.15 -3.46
CA ASP A 118 -12.14 3.20 -4.26
C ASP A 118 -12.13 4.52 -3.49
N TYR A 119 -11.29 5.45 -3.92
CA TYR A 119 -11.20 6.81 -3.41
C TYR A 119 -11.74 7.85 -4.41
N GLY A 120 -12.38 7.42 -5.51
CA GLY A 120 -12.96 8.32 -6.53
C GLY A 120 -11.96 8.95 -7.50
N GLY A 121 -10.71 8.46 -7.56
CA GLY A 121 -9.72 8.88 -8.55
C GLY A 121 -9.24 10.33 -8.42
N ALA A 122 -8.56 10.82 -9.46
CA ALA A 122 -7.92 12.13 -9.47
C ALA A 122 -8.92 13.30 -9.25
N GLU A 123 -10.12 13.22 -9.83
CA GLU A 123 -11.15 14.24 -9.66
C GLU A 123 -11.59 14.40 -8.20
N ASN A 124 -11.81 13.29 -7.50
CA ASN A 124 -12.17 13.34 -6.09
C ASN A 124 -10.99 13.84 -5.24
N LEU A 125 -9.76 13.45 -5.55
CA LEU A 125 -8.57 13.97 -4.87
C LEU A 125 -8.45 15.50 -4.99
N LEU A 126 -8.67 16.06 -6.18
CA LEU A 126 -8.66 17.50 -6.40
C LEU A 126 -9.77 18.20 -5.59
N ARG A 127 -10.99 17.65 -5.61
CA ARG A 127 -12.12 18.17 -4.83
C ARG A 127 -11.84 18.15 -3.33
N CYS A 128 -11.39 17.01 -2.81
CA CYS A 128 -11.05 16.84 -1.40
C CYS A 128 -9.93 17.80 -1.00
N ARG A 129 -8.88 17.94 -1.83
CA ARG A 129 -7.78 18.86 -1.51
C ARG A 129 -8.21 20.33 -1.52
N ALA A 130 -9.09 20.72 -2.45
CA ALA A 130 -9.67 22.06 -2.47
C ALA A 130 -10.48 22.39 -1.20
N GLN A 131 -11.02 21.36 -0.53
CA GLN A 131 -11.71 21.48 0.75
C GLN A 131 -10.77 21.35 1.97
N GLY A 132 -9.44 21.32 1.76
CA GLY A 132 -8.45 21.21 2.83
C GLY A 132 -8.20 19.78 3.33
N ALA A 133 -8.70 18.75 2.64
CA ALA A 133 -8.45 17.37 3.02
C ALA A 133 -6.96 17.02 2.89
N THR A 134 -6.48 16.26 3.86
CA THR A 134 -5.16 15.61 3.85
C THR A 134 -5.33 14.12 3.58
N LEU A 135 -4.22 13.40 3.42
CA LEU A 135 -4.24 11.95 3.24
C LEU A 135 -5.01 11.23 4.38
N GLN A 136 -5.04 11.79 5.59
CA GLN A 136 -5.75 11.22 6.74
C GLN A 136 -7.28 11.23 6.61
N HIS A 137 -7.84 11.97 5.65
CA HIS A 137 -9.27 11.95 5.34
C HIS A 137 -9.71 10.60 4.75
N PHE A 138 -8.78 9.90 4.10
CA PHE A 138 -9.02 8.61 3.46
C PHE A 138 -8.78 7.46 4.44
N ASN A 139 -9.44 6.33 4.22
CA ASN A 139 -9.17 5.12 5.00
C ASN A 139 -7.75 4.57 4.69
N VAL A 140 -7.20 3.74 5.55
CA VAL A 140 -5.79 3.30 5.45
C VAL A 140 -5.45 2.56 4.14
N GLU A 141 -6.39 1.84 3.54
CA GLU A 141 -6.22 1.16 2.24
C GLU A 141 -6.27 2.17 1.08
N GLN A 142 -7.19 3.14 1.14
CA GLN A 142 -7.24 4.25 0.18
C GLN A 142 -5.96 5.08 0.24
N GLN A 143 -5.40 5.31 1.44
CA GLN A 143 -4.14 6.02 1.58
C GLN A 143 -3.00 5.27 0.86
N ALA A 144 -2.90 3.96 1.06
CA ALA A 144 -1.91 3.12 0.38
C ALA A 144 -2.11 3.14 -1.15
N ALA A 145 -3.36 3.03 -1.63
CA ALA A 145 -3.69 3.10 -3.05
C ALA A 145 -3.35 4.46 -3.68
N ILE A 146 -3.62 5.58 -3.00
CA ILE A 146 -3.27 6.94 -3.47
C ILE A 146 -1.76 7.08 -3.64
N LEU A 147 -0.97 6.59 -2.67
CA LEU A 147 0.50 6.65 -2.72
C LEU A 147 1.09 5.71 -3.78
N GLN A 148 0.50 4.52 -3.95
CA GLN A 148 0.83 3.61 -5.04
C GLN A 148 0.60 4.27 -6.40
N HIS A 149 -0.58 4.85 -6.63
CA HIS A 149 -0.92 5.49 -7.91
C HIS A 149 -0.05 6.71 -8.17
N TYR A 150 0.25 7.53 -7.15
CA TYR A 150 1.22 8.62 -7.25
C TYR A 150 2.56 8.13 -7.81
N TYR A 151 3.11 7.06 -7.23
CA TYR A 151 4.40 6.50 -7.63
C TYR A 151 4.36 5.94 -9.05
N GLN A 152 3.33 5.17 -9.40
CA GLN A 152 3.17 4.59 -10.74
C GLN A 152 3.07 5.66 -11.84
N LEU A 153 2.24 6.69 -11.63
CA LEU A 153 2.11 7.81 -12.56
C LEU A 153 3.46 8.51 -12.76
N ARG A 154 4.19 8.75 -11.67
CA ARG A 154 5.53 9.35 -11.70
C ARG A 154 6.55 8.51 -12.48
N CYS A 155 6.57 7.18 -12.30
CA CYS A 155 7.45 6.28 -13.07
C CYS A 155 7.16 6.31 -14.57
N THR A 156 5.90 6.52 -14.96
CA THR A 156 5.48 6.64 -16.37
C THR A 156 5.51 8.09 -16.89
N ALA A 157 6.07 9.03 -16.13
CA ALA A 157 6.12 10.46 -16.46
C ALA A 157 4.73 11.07 -16.78
N GLN A 158 3.67 10.53 -16.18
CA GLN A 158 2.31 11.06 -16.30
C GLN A 158 2.06 12.18 -15.28
N ASP A 159 0.96 12.91 -15.46
CA ASP A 159 0.57 13.97 -14.53
C ASP A 159 0.27 13.41 -13.12
N THR A 160 0.88 14.03 -12.12
CA THR A 160 0.75 13.67 -10.71
C THR A 160 0.13 14.81 -9.88
N ALA A 161 -0.35 15.88 -10.51
CA ALA A 161 -0.81 17.09 -9.82
C ALA A 161 -1.91 16.81 -8.78
N ALA A 162 -2.85 15.92 -9.07
CA ALA A 162 -3.91 15.53 -8.14
C ALA A 162 -3.39 14.75 -6.91
N TYR A 163 -2.29 14.00 -7.07
CA TYR A 163 -1.76 13.07 -6.07
C TYR A 163 -0.63 13.67 -5.24
N ALA A 164 0.18 14.54 -5.84
CA ALA A 164 1.37 15.12 -5.24
C ALA A 164 1.12 15.82 -3.89
N PRO A 165 0.00 16.54 -3.66
CA PRO A 165 -0.29 17.12 -2.35
C PRO A 165 -0.43 16.07 -1.24
N PHE A 166 -1.03 14.92 -1.55
CA PHE A 166 -1.22 13.83 -0.59
C PHE A 166 0.08 13.07 -0.32
N ALA A 167 0.93 12.90 -1.34
CA ALA A 167 2.29 12.37 -1.14
C ALA A 167 3.15 13.29 -0.26
N ARG A 168 2.96 14.62 -0.35
CA ARG A 168 3.66 15.57 0.53
C ARG A 168 3.25 15.41 1.99
N ASP A 169 2.00 15.07 2.28
CA ASP A 169 1.51 14.89 3.66
C ASP A 169 2.30 13.79 4.42
N VAL A 170 2.95 12.85 3.71
CA VAL A 170 3.71 11.73 4.29
C VAL A 170 5.24 11.85 4.18
N ARG A 171 5.76 12.80 3.39
CA ARG A 171 7.21 12.90 3.12
C ARG A 171 8.05 13.50 4.25
N GLY A 172 7.50 14.42 5.03
CA GLY A 172 8.31 15.28 5.91
C GLY A 172 7.93 16.72 5.77
#